data_AF-A0A8J6WLV4-F1
#
_entry.id   AF-A0A8J6WLV4-F1
#
_cell.length_a   1.000
_cell.length_b   1.000
_cell.length_c   1.000
_cell.angle_alpha   90.00
_cell.angle_beta   90.00
_cell.angle_gamma   90.00
#
_symmetry.space_group_name_H-M   'P 1'
#
loop_
_entity.id
_entity.type
_entity.pdbx_description
1 polymer ?
#
loop_
_entity_poly.entity_id
_entity_poly.type
_entity_poly.pdbx_seq_one_letter_code
_entity_poly.pdbx_strand_id
1 'polypeptide(L)'
;MRLFSKRQWVSATVIASILLVRALGSTATASQPPIATIQRLSAGDRACYVELKDDSGQTSTEFAEFDICEQQLVGKRVRLTYESGNILAEACQGNLDCGKSETVMLISRADVLAPVNAPTKTIQALADGNYRYWNGTTNQSIVSDETLLANGGIVFHFRKQGNNVSGVFSYVDGEAICVEGQANDNTISGRAVQTLQGASVRSAGESFASFGPSKALSVRRGYKVNRQVVRYDSALLNLAGMNRINVGSRTPRGCV
;
A
#
# COMPACT_ATOMS: atom_id res chain seq x y z
N MET A 1 5.62 -12.89 -89.23
CA MET A 1 4.72 -13.14 -88.09
C MET A 1 5.00 -12.09 -87.01
N ARG A 2 3.99 -11.25 -86.70
CA ARG A 2 3.72 -10.43 -85.48
C ARG A 2 4.93 -9.89 -84.66
N LEU A 3 5.21 -8.58 -84.65
CA LEU A 3 4.63 -7.48 -83.83
C LEU A 3 5.03 -7.46 -82.34
N PHE A 4 5.19 -6.24 -81.82
CA PHE A 4 5.43 -5.73 -80.44
C PHE A 4 6.90 -5.40 -80.10
N SER A 5 7.35 -4.12 -80.04
CA SER A 5 6.92 -2.94 -79.26
C SER A 5 7.23 -3.05 -77.76
N LYS A 6 8.19 -2.25 -77.28
CA LYS A 6 7.95 -1.15 -76.30
C LYS A 6 9.22 -0.36 -75.98
N ARG A 7 9.12 0.96 -76.19
CA ARG A 7 9.97 2.01 -75.60
C ARG A 7 9.69 2.10 -74.10
N GLN A 8 10.71 2.34 -73.29
CA GLN A 8 10.53 2.84 -71.93
C GLN A 8 11.26 4.17 -71.76
N TRP A 9 10.46 5.19 -71.42
CA TRP A 9 10.85 6.46 -70.84
C TRP A 9 11.04 6.27 -69.34
N VAL A 10 12.04 6.92 -68.74
CA VAL A 10 12.04 7.20 -67.30
C VAL A 10 12.35 8.67 -67.09
N SER A 11 11.41 9.31 -66.40
CA SER A 11 11.29 10.74 -66.15
C SER A 11 12.25 11.24 -65.06
N ALA A 12 12.74 12.46 -65.25
CA ALA A 12 13.41 13.25 -64.22
C ALA A 12 12.44 13.58 -63.08
N THR A 13 12.88 13.38 -61.83
CA THR A 13 12.12 13.79 -60.64
C THR A 13 12.94 14.80 -59.86
N VAL A 14 12.43 16.03 -59.77
CA VAL A 14 12.98 17.13 -58.97
C VAL A 14 12.46 16.96 -57.53
N ILE A 15 13.36 16.82 -56.56
CA ILE A 15 13.01 16.72 -55.14
C ILE A 15 13.06 18.13 -54.53
N ALA A 16 11.88 18.72 -54.29
CA ALA A 16 11.74 19.94 -53.50
C ALA A 16 11.79 19.59 -52.00
N SER A 17 12.81 20.07 -51.31
CA SER A 17 13.00 19.86 -49.87
C SER A 17 12.15 20.86 -49.07
N ILE A 18 11.08 20.37 -48.45
CA ILE A 18 10.22 21.14 -47.54
C ILE A 18 10.78 20.98 -46.11
N LEU A 19 11.33 22.06 -45.55
CA LEU A 19 11.70 22.18 -44.14
C LEU A 19 10.44 22.33 -43.29
N LEU A 20 9.98 21.25 -42.64
CA LEU A 20 8.96 21.30 -41.59
C LEU A 20 9.63 21.67 -40.26
N VAL A 21 9.42 22.90 -39.80
CA VAL A 21 9.74 23.34 -38.43
C VAL A 21 8.78 22.65 -37.47
N ARG A 22 9.27 21.70 -36.68
CA ARG A 22 8.53 21.13 -35.54
C ARG A 22 8.63 22.07 -34.35
N ALA A 23 7.55 22.80 -34.06
CA ALA A 23 7.36 23.44 -32.76
C ALA A 23 7.06 22.34 -31.72
N LEU A 24 8.07 21.96 -30.92
CA LEU A 24 7.88 21.16 -29.71
C LEU A 24 7.71 22.12 -28.54
N GLY A 25 6.46 22.46 -28.22
CA GLY A 25 6.07 23.13 -27.00
C GLY A 25 5.13 22.22 -26.21
N SER A 26 5.67 21.46 -25.26
CA SER A 26 4.88 20.86 -24.19
C SER A 26 5.70 20.90 -22.90
N THR A 27 5.58 22.03 -22.21
CA THR A 27 5.95 22.16 -20.80
C THR A 27 4.86 21.46 -19.98
N ALA A 28 4.96 20.14 -19.83
CA ALA A 28 4.30 19.47 -18.73
C ALA A 28 5.01 19.93 -17.46
N THR A 29 4.34 20.77 -16.66
CA THR A 29 4.80 21.09 -15.31
C THR A 29 4.78 19.76 -14.57
N ALA A 30 5.95 19.17 -14.35
CA ALA A 30 6.08 17.90 -13.65
C ALA A 30 5.50 18.08 -12.24
N SER A 31 4.32 17.51 -12.00
CA SER A 31 3.72 17.48 -10.68
C SER A 31 4.64 16.68 -9.78
N GLN A 32 5.13 17.30 -8.71
CA GLN A 32 6.00 16.64 -7.74
C GLN A 32 5.29 15.40 -7.17
N PRO A 33 5.95 14.23 -7.12
CA PRO A 33 5.31 12.99 -6.70
C PRO A 33 5.10 13.01 -5.17
N PRO A 34 3.89 12.72 -4.66
CA PRO A 34 3.65 12.60 -3.22
C PRO A 34 4.19 11.28 -2.64
N ILE A 35 4.42 10.28 -3.48
CA ILE A 35 4.99 8.97 -3.12
C ILE A 35 5.99 8.57 -4.20
N ALA A 36 7.18 8.15 -3.79
CA ALA A 36 8.22 7.70 -4.71
C ALA A 36 9.22 6.77 -4.01
N THR A 37 10.11 6.15 -4.78
CA THR A 37 11.29 5.46 -4.28
C THR A 37 12.50 6.36 -4.42
N ILE A 38 13.25 6.57 -3.34
CA ILE A 38 14.50 7.34 -3.39
C ILE A 38 15.57 6.49 -4.05
N GLN A 39 16.03 6.91 -5.23
CA GLN A 39 17.12 6.26 -5.95
C GLN A 39 18.49 6.77 -5.49
N ARG A 40 18.59 8.07 -5.21
CA ARG A 40 19.84 8.71 -4.80
C ARG A 40 19.57 9.93 -3.92
N LEU A 41 20.47 10.16 -2.97
CA LEU A 41 20.57 11.39 -2.19
C LEU A 41 21.95 11.99 -2.41
N SER A 42 22.01 13.30 -2.62
CA SER A 42 23.27 14.02 -2.84
C SER A 42 23.20 15.37 -2.17
N ALA A 43 24.02 15.58 -1.13
CA ALA A 43 24.16 16.89 -0.52
C ALA A 43 24.80 17.85 -1.53
N GLY A 44 24.10 18.93 -1.83
CA GLY A 44 24.48 19.96 -2.78
C GLY A 44 25.09 21.20 -2.14
N ASP A 45 25.41 22.19 -2.97
CA ASP A 45 25.79 23.53 -2.56
C ASP A 45 24.57 24.38 -2.13
N ARG A 46 23.38 24.07 -2.66
CA ARG A 46 22.16 24.88 -2.48
C ARG A 46 21.02 24.15 -1.75
N ALA A 47 21.00 22.82 -1.82
CA ALA A 47 19.98 21.96 -1.23
C ALA A 47 20.46 20.50 -1.18
N CYS A 48 19.66 19.60 -0.60
CA CYS A 48 19.77 18.17 -0.85
C CYS A 48 19.08 17.83 -2.18
N TYR A 49 19.80 17.19 -3.11
CA TYR A 49 19.24 16.70 -4.37
C TYR A 49 18.74 15.27 -4.19
N VAL A 50 17.47 15.03 -4.50
CA VAL A 50 16.82 13.73 -4.33
C VAL A 50 16.38 13.20 -5.68
N GLU A 51 16.97 12.09 -6.13
CA GLU A 51 16.47 11.37 -7.29
C GLU A 51 15.34 10.43 -6.87
N LEU A 52 14.18 10.64 -7.46
CA LEU A 52 12.94 9.92 -7.16
C LEU A 52 12.52 9.08 -8.35
N LYS A 53 11.99 7.89 -8.09
CA LYS A 53 11.24 7.09 -9.07
C LYS A 53 9.81 6.94 -8.59
N ASP A 54 8.85 7.44 -9.37
CA ASP A 54 7.43 7.36 -9.07
C ASP A 54 6.83 5.98 -9.43
N ASP A 55 5.50 5.86 -9.31
CA ASP A 55 4.76 4.63 -9.61
C ASP A 55 4.57 4.36 -11.10
N SER A 56 4.65 5.40 -11.93
CA SER A 56 4.68 5.26 -13.38
C SER A 56 6.04 4.77 -13.88
N GLY A 57 7.05 4.75 -12.99
CA GLY A 57 8.42 4.43 -13.29
C GLY A 57 9.22 5.61 -13.84
N GLN A 58 8.63 6.81 -13.85
CA GLN A 58 9.28 8.06 -14.22
C GLN A 58 10.25 8.50 -13.12
N THR A 59 11.43 8.95 -13.53
CA THR A 59 12.44 9.51 -12.63
C THR A 59 12.38 11.04 -12.66
N SER A 60 12.46 11.67 -11.49
CA SER A 60 12.62 13.12 -11.34
C SER A 60 13.72 13.45 -10.33
N THR A 61 14.20 14.70 -10.34
CA THR A 61 15.12 15.23 -9.33
C THR A 61 14.43 16.38 -8.61
N GLU A 62 14.32 16.27 -7.30
CA GLU A 62 13.68 17.27 -6.45
C GLU A 62 14.70 17.88 -5.48
N PHE A 63 14.39 19.07 -4.97
CA PHE A 63 15.13 19.71 -3.90
C PHE A 63 14.54 19.33 -2.55
N ALA A 64 15.41 19.17 -1.56
CA ALA A 64 15.07 18.82 -0.19
C ALA A 64 15.88 19.64 0.80
N GLU A 65 15.41 19.71 2.03
CA GLU A 65 16.20 20.20 3.15
C GLU A 65 17.44 19.30 3.36
N PHE A 66 18.53 19.88 3.86
CA PHE A 66 19.79 19.16 4.04
C PHE A 66 19.65 17.94 4.95
N ASP A 67 18.80 18.01 5.98
CA ASP A 67 18.49 16.93 6.91
C ASP A 67 17.96 15.66 6.22
N ILE A 68 17.38 15.76 5.02
CA ILE A 68 16.94 14.60 4.24
C ILE A 68 18.14 13.79 3.74
N CYS A 69 19.23 14.45 3.35
CA CYS A 69 20.43 13.80 2.83
C CYS A 69 21.22 13.04 3.91
N GLU A 70 21.00 13.34 5.19
CA GLU A 70 21.66 12.66 6.31
C GLU A 70 20.97 11.34 6.69
N GLN A 71 19.79 11.05 6.12
CA GLN A 71 18.99 9.87 6.44
C GLN A 71 19.31 8.67 5.53
N GLN A 72 19.11 7.46 6.05
CA GLN A 72 19.30 6.21 5.29
C GLN A 72 18.07 5.83 4.46
N LEU A 73 17.74 6.65 3.46
CA LEU A 73 16.51 6.50 2.68
C LEU A 73 16.70 5.91 1.27
N VAL A 74 17.93 5.74 0.79
CA VAL A 74 18.19 5.17 -0.55
C VAL A 74 17.60 3.77 -0.66
N GLY A 75 16.87 3.52 -1.75
CA GLY A 75 16.12 2.29 -2.01
C GLY A 75 14.81 2.16 -1.22
N LYS A 76 14.48 3.13 -0.35
CA LYS A 76 13.21 3.14 0.38
C LYS A 76 12.14 3.80 -0.46
N ARG A 77 10.94 3.22 -0.38
CA ARG A 77 9.71 3.86 -0.83
C ARG A 77 9.24 4.80 0.28
N VAL A 78 8.96 6.05 -0.05
CA VAL A 78 8.68 7.11 0.92
C VAL A 78 7.44 7.91 0.53
N ARG A 79 6.78 8.51 1.52
CA ARG A 79 5.82 9.60 1.34
C ARG A 79 6.56 10.92 1.55
N LEU A 80 6.36 11.85 0.62
CA LEU A 80 7.05 13.12 0.61
C LEU A 80 6.10 14.24 1.03
N THR A 81 6.57 15.14 1.88
CA THR A 81 5.90 16.41 2.21
C THR A 81 6.76 17.54 1.66
N TYR A 82 6.12 18.52 1.03
CA TYR A 82 6.78 19.65 0.40
C TYR A 82 6.37 20.95 1.08
N GLU A 83 7.35 21.83 1.28
CA GLU A 83 7.16 23.17 1.82
C GLU A 83 7.89 24.20 0.94
N SER A 84 7.36 25.41 0.90
CA SER A 84 8.02 26.51 0.19
C SER A 84 9.22 26.99 1.01
N GLY A 85 10.41 26.99 0.42
CA GLY A 85 11.64 27.40 1.07
C GLY A 85 12.51 28.25 0.14
N ASN A 86 13.40 29.05 0.73
CA ASN A 86 14.36 29.83 -0.02
C ASN A 86 15.70 29.08 -0.08
N ILE A 87 16.21 28.87 -1.28
CA ILE A 87 17.57 28.37 -1.51
C ILE A 87 18.41 29.47 -2.15
N LEU A 88 19.74 29.36 -2.05
CA LEU A 88 20.66 30.26 -2.76
C LEU A 88 20.31 30.22 -4.26
N ALA A 89 20.26 31.35 -4.97
CA ALA A 89 19.87 31.38 -6.37
C ALA A 89 20.90 30.70 -7.28
N GLU A 90 20.47 30.11 -8.41
CA GLU A 90 21.40 29.42 -9.34
C GLU A 90 22.51 30.34 -9.86
N ALA A 91 22.16 31.61 -10.09
CA ALA A 91 23.09 32.65 -10.52
C ALA A 91 24.25 32.92 -9.54
N CYS A 92 24.17 32.40 -8.31
CA CYS A 92 25.22 32.54 -7.32
C CYS A 92 26.30 31.45 -7.39
N GLN A 93 26.09 30.35 -8.12
CA GLN A 93 27.09 29.28 -8.30
C GLN A 93 27.75 28.82 -6.99
N GLY A 94 26.96 28.67 -5.92
CA GLY A 94 27.44 28.26 -4.60
C GLY A 94 28.12 29.35 -3.75
N ASN A 95 28.21 30.60 -4.23
CA ASN A 95 28.75 31.71 -3.45
C ASN A 95 27.72 32.22 -2.41
N LEU A 96 27.99 31.99 -1.13
CA LEU A 96 27.13 32.41 -0.02
C LEU A 96 27.03 33.94 0.14
N ASP A 97 28.03 34.69 -0.32
CA ASP A 97 28.06 36.17 -0.24
C ASP A 97 27.29 36.86 -1.38
N CYS A 98 26.72 36.08 -2.31
CA CYS A 98 25.98 36.58 -3.47
C CYS A 98 24.69 37.32 -3.09
N GLY A 99 24.09 37.00 -1.95
CA GLY A 99 22.89 37.67 -1.41
C GLY A 99 21.60 37.46 -2.21
N LYS A 100 21.58 36.56 -3.21
CA LYS A 100 20.36 36.24 -3.99
C LYS A 100 19.81 34.88 -3.59
N SER A 101 18.49 34.80 -3.46
CA SER A 101 17.76 33.56 -3.20
C SER A 101 16.66 33.32 -4.24
N GLU A 102 16.25 32.09 -4.38
CA GLU A 102 15.04 31.69 -5.11
C GLU A 102 14.13 30.87 -4.22
N THR A 103 12.82 31.01 -4.41
CA THR A 103 11.81 30.26 -3.67
C THR A 103 11.43 29.01 -4.45
N VAL A 104 11.55 27.85 -3.84
CA VAL A 104 11.26 26.54 -4.44
C VAL A 104 10.47 25.67 -3.47
N MET A 105 9.82 24.63 -3.99
CA MET A 105 9.24 23.58 -3.15
C MET A 105 10.32 22.60 -2.73
N LEU A 106 10.60 22.54 -1.43
CA LEU A 106 11.57 21.64 -0.81
C LEU A 106 10.85 20.46 -0.17
N ILE A 107 11.40 19.26 -0.30
CA ILE A 107 11.01 18.13 0.54
C ILE A 107 11.44 18.44 1.98
N SER A 108 10.47 18.69 2.86
CA SER A 108 10.68 18.91 4.30
C SER A 108 10.56 17.62 5.11
N ARG A 109 9.94 16.57 4.54
CA ARG A 109 9.80 15.26 5.20
C ARG A 109 9.75 14.10 4.21
N ALA A 110 10.41 13.00 4.57
CA ALA A 110 10.35 11.73 3.87
C ALA A 110 10.03 10.58 4.83
N ASP A 111 8.78 10.14 4.85
CA ASP A 111 8.33 9.04 5.72
C ASP A 111 8.48 7.70 4.99
N VAL A 112 9.31 6.79 5.52
CA VAL A 112 9.48 5.44 4.95
C VAL A 112 8.16 4.68 4.99
N LEU A 113 7.69 4.27 3.81
CA LEU A 113 6.56 3.38 3.67
C LEU A 113 7.04 1.94 3.85
N ALA A 114 6.31 1.16 4.65
CA ALA A 114 6.57 -0.27 4.73
C ALA A 114 6.46 -0.89 3.32
N PRO A 115 7.35 -1.82 2.93
CA PRO A 115 7.24 -2.48 1.64
C PRO A 115 5.90 -3.21 1.55
N VAL A 116 5.09 -2.83 0.57
CA VAL A 116 3.77 -3.45 0.31
C VAL A 116 3.90 -4.94 -0.01
N ASN A 117 5.10 -5.41 -0.38
CA ASN A 117 5.38 -6.78 -0.83
C ASN A 117 6.65 -7.41 -0.23
N ALA A 118 7.08 -7.04 0.99
CA ALA A 118 7.94 -7.99 1.72
C ALA A 118 7.10 -9.25 1.96
N PRO A 119 7.64 -10.49 1.80
CA PRO A 119 6.90 -11.68 2.15
C PRO A 119 6.57 -11.58 3.64
N THR A 120 5.34 -11.18 3.94
CA THR A 120 4.81 -11.23 5.28
C THR A 120 4.83 -12.70 5.64
N LYS A 121 5.56 -13.04 6.71
CA LYS A 121 5.53 -14.39 7.26
C LYS A 121 4.08 -14.82 7.32
N THR A 122 3.78 -16.00 6.79
CA THR A 122 2.46 -16.58 6.92
C THR A 122 2.08 -16.64 8.39
N ILE A 123 0.79 -16.65 8.71
CA ILE A 123 0.34 -16.74 10.11
C ILE A 123 1.02 -17.94 10.78
N GLN A 124 1.07 -19.09 10.09
CA GLN A 124 1.73 -20.30 10.58
C GLN A 124 3.20 -20.06 10.97
N ALA A 125 3.94 -19.28 10.19
CA ALA A 125 5.35 -18.96 10.41
C ALA A 125 5.60 -17.84 11.44
N LEU A 126 4.55 -17.25 12.02
CA LEU A 126 4.69 -16.32 13.13
C LEU A 126 5.17 -17.05 14.40
N ALA A 127 5.93 -16.35 15.23
CA ALA A 127 6.25 -16.83 16.57
C ALA A 127 4.99 -16.86 17.46
N ASP A 128 5.12 -17.38 18.67
CA ASP A 128 4.08 -17.25 19.68
C ASP A 128 3.95 -15.78 20.11
N GLY A 129 2.72 -15.31 20.26
CA GLY A 129 2.48 -13.90 20.59
C GLY A 129 1.09 -13.42 20.26
N ASN A 130 0.91 -12.10 20.39
CA ASN A 130 -0.33 -11.40 20.04
C ASN A 130 -0.15 -10.65 18.73
N TYR A 131 -1.18 -10.64 17.90
CA TYR A 131 -1.14 -10.11 16.55
C TYR A 131 -2.44 -9.41 16.20
N ARG A 132 -2.34 -8.36 15.40
CA ARG A 132 -3.49 -7.62 14.86
C ARG A 132 -3.32 -7.50 13.35
N TYR A 133 -4.34 -7.96 12.62
CA TYR A 133 -4.41 -7.89 11.16
C TYR A 133 -5.59 -7.01 10.76
N TRP A 134 -5.42 -6.25 9.68
CA TRP A 134 -6.43 -5.35 9.14
C TRP A 134 -6.42 -5.37 7.61
N ASN A 135 -7.58 -5.25 6.97
CA ASN A 135 -7.70 -5.29 5.51
C ASN A 135 -7.61 -3.91 4.83
N GLY A 136 -7.41 -2.84 5.58
CA GLY A 136 -7.29 -1.52 4.99
C GLY A 136 -5.96 -1.28 4.30
N THR A 137 -5.96 -0.34 3.38
CA THR A 137 -4.78 0.14 2.67
C THR A 137 -4.11 1.23 3.49
N THR A 138 -2.99 0.91 4.12
CA THR A 138 -2.15 1.93 4.75
C THR A 138 -0.69 1.65 4.45
N ASN A 139 0.06 2.73 4.28
CA ASN A 139 1.51 2.66 4.17
C ASN A 139 2.19 2.66 5.55
N GLN A 140 1.41 2.63 6.64
CA GLN A 140 1.87 2.71 8.03
C GLN A 140 1.59 1.40 8.78
N SER A 141 2.59 0.85 9.46
CA SER A 141 2.41 -0.32 10.34
C SER A 141 1.81 0.02 11.71
N ILE A 142 1.70 1.31 12.03
CA ILE A 142 1.06 1.83 13.25
C ILE A 142 -0.26 2.46 12.84
N VAL A 143 -1.38 1.90 13.30
CA VAL A 143 -2.72 2.38 13.01
C VAL A 143 -3.44 2.66 14.33
N SER A 144 -3.94 3.89 14.49
CA SER A 144 -4.73 4.27 15.66
C SER A 144 -6.13 3.65 15.58
N ASP A 145 -6.81 3.47 16.73
CA ASP A 145 -8.19 2.97 16.73
C ASP A 145 -9.15 3.93 16.00
N GLU A 146 -8.90 5.24 16.06
CA GLU A 146 -9.62 6.28 15.28
C GLU A 146 -9.50 6.04 13.76
N THR A 147 -8.28 5.74 13.29
CA THR A 147 -8.01 5.47 11.87
C THR A 147 -8.70 4.19 11.40
N LEU A 148 -8.82 3.18 12.26
CA LEU A 148 -9.56 1.95 11.95
C LEU A 148 -11.06 2.22 11.84
N LEU A 149 -11.60 3.08 12.74
CA LEU A 149 -12.99 3.51 12.72
C LEU A 149 -13.33 4.28 11.43
N ALA A 150 -12.47 5.22 11.02
CA ALA A 150 -12.69 6.08 9.87
C ALA A 150 -12.60 5.37 8.50
N ASN A 151 -11.69 4.40 8.35
CA ASN A 151 -11.46 3.73 7.07
C ASN A 151 -12.33 2.48 6.85
N GLY A 152 -13.10 2.08 7.86
CA GLY A 152 -13.89 0.85 7.84
C GLY A 152 -13.01 -0.41 7.71
N GLY A 153 -13.68 -1.55 7.53
CA GLY A 153 -13.03 -2.84 7.25
C GLY A 153 -13.11 -3.86 8.37
N ILE A 154 -12.21 -4.84 8.32
CA ILE A 154 -12.12 -5.97 9.24
C ILE A 154 -10.82 -5.93 10.02
N VAL A 155 -10.93 -6.13 11.32
CA VAL A 155 -9.79 -6.33 12.22
C VAL A 155 -9.85 -7.76 12.74
N PHE A 156 -8.72 -8.46 12.70
CA PHE A 156 -8.56 -9.72 13.40
C PHE A 156 -7.46 -9.58 14.45
N HIS A 157 -7.85 -9.67 15.72
CA HIS A 157 -6.94 -9.59 16.85
C HIS A 157 -6.86 -10.94 17.53
N PHE A 158 -5.68 -11.56 17.53
CA PHE A 158 -5.51 -12.94 17.98
C PHE A 158 -4.22 -13.18 18.77
N ARG A 159 -4.24 -14.24 19.55
CA ARG A 159 -3.07 -14.88 20.16
C ARG A 159 -2.72 -16.14 19.39
N LYS A 160 -1.43 -16.37 19.14
CA LYS A 160 -0.88 -17.60 18.56
C LYS A 160 -0.02 -18.35 19.57
N GLN A 161 -0.19 -19.67 19.62
CA GLN A 161 0.65 -20.60 20.38
C GLN A 161 0.87 -21.88 19.57
N GLY A 162 2.09 -22.11 19.08
CA GLY A 162 2.34 -23.09 18.03
C GLY A 162 1.44 -22.79 16.83
N ASN A 163 0.68 -23.76 16.33
CA ASN A 163 -0.31 -23.52 15.27
C ASN A 163 -1.69 -23.09 15.81
N ASN A 164 -1.92 -23.10 17.12
CA ASN A 164 -3.22 -22.73 17.69
C ASN A 164 -3.39 -21.21 17.66
N VAL A 165 -4.57 -20.78 17.22
CA VAL A 165 -4.97 -19.38 17.13
C VAL A 165 -6.31 -19.21 17.85
N SER A 166 -6.40 -18.20 18.72
CA SER A 166 -7.64 -17.75 19.34
C SER A 166 -7.72 -16.23 19.25
N GLY A 167 -8.81 -15.70 18.74
CA GLY A 167 -8.93 -14.26 18.52
C GLY A 167 -10.31 -13.80 18.08
N VAL A 168 -10.48 -12.48 18.03
CA VAL A 168 -11.73 -11.83 17.64
C VAL A 168 -11.59 -11.24 16.25
N PHE A 169 -12.47 -11.67 15.36
CA PHE A 169 -12.71 -11.09 14.05
C PHE A 169 -13.85 -10.10 14.17
N SER A 170 -13.62 -8.83 13.84
CA SER A 170 -14.61 -7.77 13.98
C SER A 170 -14.63 -6.89 12.76
N TYR A 171 -15.83 -6.56 12.31
CA TYR A 171 -16.06 -5.38 11.50
C TYR A 171 -16.09 -4.15 12.38
N VAL A 172 -15.60 -3.05 11.82
CA VAL A 172 -15.56 -1.75 12.47
C VAL A 172 -16.98 -1.21 12.77
N ASP A 173 -17.97 -1.62 11.97
CA ASP A 173 -19.40 -1.25 12.11
C ASP A 173 -20.18 -2.12 13.12
N GLY A 174 -19.51 -3.07 13.79
CA GLY A 174 -19.99 -3.65 15.05
C GLY A 174 -20.20 -5.16 15.08
N GLU A 175 -20.24 -5.86 13.94
CA GLU A 175 -20.31 -7.33 13.97
C GLU A 175 -18.96 -7.93 14.38
N ALA A 176 -18.96 -8.75 15.42
CA ALA A 176 -17.79 -9.45 15.90
C ALA A 176 -18.08 -10.92 16.16
N ILE A 177 -17.08 -11.76 15.93
CA ILE A 177 -17.12 -13.20 16.15
C ILE A 177 -15.74 -13.66 16.61
N CYS A 178 -15.73 -14.52 17.62
CA CYS A 178 -14.50 -15.16 18.07
C CYS A 178 -14.19 -16.38 17.19
N VAL A 179 -12.92 -16.57 16.85
CA VAL A 179 -12.42 -17.67 16.02
C VAL A 179 -11.31 -18.39 16.78
N GLU A 180 -11.46 -19.72 16.88
CA GLU A 180 -10.50 -20.61 17.52
C GLU A 180 -10.16 -21.76 16.58
N GLY A 181 -8.88 -21.97 16.29
CA GLY A 181 -8.49 -22.97 15.30
C GLY A 181 -6.99 -23.14 15.15
N GLN A 182 -6.61 -23.79 14.05
CA GLN A 182 -5.21 -24.00 13.67
C GLN A 182 -4.86 -23.23 12.40
N ALA A 183 -3.71 -22.57 12.44
CA ALA A 183 -3.12 -21.88 11.31
C ALA A 183 -2.41 -22.85 10.37
N ASN A 184 -2.74 -22.77 9.09
CA ASN A 184 -2.03 -23.37 7.96
C ASN A 184 -1.84 -22.28 6.91
N ASP A 185 -0.59 -21.90 6.65
CA ASP A 185 -0.22 -20.67 5.95
C ASP A 185 -0.95 -19.43 6.49
N ASN A 186 -1.82 -18.82 5.70
CA ASN A 186 -2.63 -17.66 6.04
C ASN A 186 -4.09 -18.02 6.36
N THR A 187 -4.40 -19.31 6.45
CA THR A 187 -5.75 -19.78 6.76
C THR A 187 -5.81 -20.33 8.17
N ILE A 188 -6.80 -19.89 8.94
CA ILE A 188 -7.15 -20.46 10.24
C ILE A 188 -8.40 -21.31 10.03
N SER A 189 -8.31 -22.58 10.41
CA SER A 189 -9.42 -23.53 10.35
C SER A 189 -9.80 -24.00 11.75
N GLY A 190 -11.09 -23.94 12.08
CA GLY A 190 -11.53 -24.28 13.43
C GLY A 190 -13.00 -23.99 13.69
N ARG A 191 -13.33 -23.44 14.85
CA ARG A 191 -14.69 -23.11 15.30
C ARG A 191 -14.84 -21.60 15.47
N ALA A 192 -16.09 -21.14 15.51
CA ALA A 192 -16.38 -19.73 15.76
C ALA A 192 -17.57 -19.53 16.68
N VAL A 193 -17.54 -18.48 17.50
CA VAL A 193 -18.58 -18.15 18.48
C VAL A 193 -18.94 -16.68 18.37
N GLN A 194 -20.20 -16.40 18.10
CA GLN A 194 -20.75 -15.05 18.06
C GLN A 194 -21.54 -14.78 19.34
N THR A 195 -21.14 -13.76 20.10
CA THR A 195 -21.73 -13.36 21.38
C THR A 195 -22.33 -11.95 21.29
N LEU A 196 -23.25 -11.75 20.34
CA LEU A 196 -23.91 -10.47 20.11
C LEU A 196 -25.43 -10.58 20.25
N GLN A 197 -26.04 -9.52 20.78
CA GLN A 197 -27.49 -9.40 20.85
C GLN A 197 -28.07 -9.41 19.43
N GLY A 198 -28.94 -10.38 19.13
CA GLY A 198 -29.50 -10.57 17.78
C GLY A 198 -28.75 -11.55 16.90
N ALA A 199 -27.75 -12.29 17.42
CA ALA A 199 -27.03 -13.31 16.65
C ALA A 199 -27.99 -14.34 16.00
N SER A 200 -27.84 -14.51 14.69
CA SER A 200 -28.59 -15.46 13.88
C SER A 200 -27.65 -16.48 13.24
N VAL A 201 -28.16 -17.70 13.02
CA VAL A 201 -27.39 -18.75 12.35
C VAL A 201 -27.32 -18.42 10.86
N ARG A 202 -26.11 -18.20 10.35
CA ARG A 202 -25.87 -17.89 8.92
C ARG A 202 -25.88 -19.12 8.02
N SER A 203 -25.40 -20.25 8.54
CA SER A 203 -25.45 -21.54 7.86
C SER A 203 -25.52 -22.66 8.88
N ALA A 204 -26.63 -23.40 8.89
CA ALA A 204 -26.84 -24.55 9.78
C ALA A 204 -26.30 -25.87 9.18
N GLY A 205 -26.10 -25.92 7.86
CA GLY A 205 -25.73 -27.13 7.12
C GLY A 205 -24.24 -27.24 6.79
N GLU A 206 -23.92 -28.08 5.80
CA GLU A 206 -22.54 -28.37 5.38
C GLU A 206 -21.92 -27.31 4.46
N SER A 207 -22.73 -26.42 3.88
CA SER A 207 -22.24 -25.36 3.01
C SER A 207 -21.70 -24.18 3.80
N PHE A 208 -20.53 -23.67 3.40
CA PHE A 208 -19.99 -22.43 3.97
C PHE A 208 -20.83 -21.22 3.55
N ALA A 209 -21.09 -20.35 4.51
CA ALA A 209 -21.63 -19.01 4.30
C ALA A 209 -20.63 -17.96 4.78
N SER A 210 -20.48 -16.87 4.04
CA SER A 210 -19.63 -15.75 4.45
C SER A 210 -20.15 -15.12 5.75
N PHE A 211 -19.26 -14.93 6.71
CA PHE A 211 -19.51 -14.08 7.86
C PHE A 211 -19.16 -12.65 7.48
N GLY A 212 -20.18 -11.91 7.02
CA GLY A 212 -20.06 -10.52 6.58
C GLY A 212 -19.51 -10.31 5.16
N PRO A 213 -19.41 -9.05 4.72
CA PRO A 213 -19.17 -8.69 3.32
C PRO A 213 -17.74 -8.94 2.84
N SER A 214 -16.75 -9.01 3.73
CA SER A 214 -15.33 -9.15 3.33
C SER A 214 -14.99 -10.52 2.76
N LYS A 215 -15.84 -11.54 3.00
CA LYS A 215 -15.62 -12.96 2.64
C LYS A 215 -14.34 -13.57 3.23
N ALA A 216 -13.61 -12.85 4.08
CA ALA A 216 -12.40 -13.34 4.73
C ALA A 216 -12.71 -14.47 5.72
N LEU A 217 -13.87 -14.40 6.38
CA LEU A 217 -14.37 -15.43 7.27
C LEU A 217 -15.58 -16.12 6.64
N SER A 218 -15.56 -17.45 6.63
CA SER A 218 -16.69 -18.30 6.27
C SER A 218 -17.01 -19.27 7.39
N VAL A 219 -18.29 -19.50 7.66
CA VAL A 219 -18.79 -20.36 8.75
C VAL A 219 -19.84 -21.34 8.24
N ARG A 220 -19.97 -22.48 8.91
CA ARG A 220 -21.02 -23.50 8.66
C ARG A 220 -21.32 -24.32 9.90
N ARG A 221 -22.34 -25.16 9.83
CA ARG A 221 -22.81 -25.99 10.95
C ARG A 221 -23.05 -25.15 12.20
N GLY A 222 -23.78 -24.07 12.01
CA GLY A 222 -24.15 -23.13 13.04
C GLY A 222 -25.40 -23.57 13.81
N TYR A 223 -25.39 -23.35 15.12
CA TYR A 223 -26.55 -23.58 15.98
C TYR A 223 -26.63 -22.51 17.07
N LYS A 224 -27.84 -22.20 17.51
CA LYS A 224 -28.07 -21.30 18.65
C LYS A 224 -27.82 -22.07 19.94
N VAL A 225 -26.96 -21.52 20.80
CA VAL A 225 -26.78 -22.00 22.17
C VAL A 225 -27.83 -21.37 23.08
N ASN A 226 -28.05 -20.05 22.91
CA ASN A 226 -29.10 -19.30 23.58
C ASN A 226 -29.50 -18.08 22.72
N ARG A 227 -30.26 -17.13 23.27
CA ARG A 227 -30.75 -15.94 22.54
C ARG A 227 -29.64 -14.98 22.06
N GLN A 228 -28.44 -15.07 22.63
CA GLN A 228 -27.32 -14.14 22.37
C GLN A 228 -26.08 -14.85 21.82
N VAL A 229 -26.09 -16.19 21.77
CA VAL A 229 -24.91 -16.99 21.42
C VAL A 229 -25.22 -17.93 20.27
N VAL A 230 -24.47 -17.78 19.18
CA VAL A 230 -24.43 -18.71 18.06
C VAL A 230 -23.03 -19.33 17.99
N ARG A 231 -22.97 -20.66 17.89
CA ARG A 231 -21.73 -21.41 17.68
C ARG A 231 -21.72 -22.02 16.30
N TYR A 232 -20.54 -22.04 15.68
CA TYR A 232 -20.26 -22.69 14.41
C TYR A 232 -19.17 -23.74 14.62
N ASP A 233 -19.45 -24.99 14.28
CA ASP A 233 -18.48 -26.08 14.41
C ASP A 233 -17.40 -26.07 13.32
N SER A 234 -17.55 -25.23 12.30
CA SER A 234 -16.53 -25.04 11.28
C SER A 234 -16.47 -23.61 10.79
N ALA A 235 -15.27 -23.04 10.85
CA ALA A 235 -14.91 -21.73 10.38
C ALA A 235 -13.60 -21.81 9.57
N LEU A 236 -13.54 -21.02 8.50
CA LEU A 236 -12.35 -20.79 7.69
C LEU A 236 -12.11 -19.29 7.61
N LEU A 237 -11.00 -18.82 8.17
CA LEU A 237 -10.56 -17.43 8.13
C LEU A 237 -9.29 -17.32 7.29
N ASN A 238 -9.35 -16.63 6.16
CA ASN A 238 -8.20 -16.38 5.31
C ASN A 238 -7.70 -14.93 5.51
N LEU A 239 -6.45 -14.77 5.96
CA LEU A 239 -5.82 -13.46 6.13
C LEU A 239 -4.87 -13.10 4.97
N ALA A 240 -4.88 -13.85 3.87
CA ALA A 240 -4.11 -13.49 2.69
C ALA A 240 -4.55 -12.11 2.18
N GLY A 241 -3.58 -11.23 1.93
CA GLY A 241 -3.83 -9.84 1.51
C GLY A 241 -4.21 -8.88 2.64
N MET A 242 -4.21 -9.34 3.91
CA MET A 242 -4.36 -8.44 5.06
C MET A 242 -3.01 -7.97 5.59
N ASN A 243 -3.01 -6.77 6.17
CA ASN A 243 -1.83 -6.12 6.71
C ASN A 243 -1.70 -6.40 8.21
N ARG A 244 -0.51 -6.83 8.64
CA ARG A 244 -0.18 -6.90 10.06
C ARG A 244 0.13 -5.49 10.56
N ILE A 245 -0.59 -5.07 11.60
CA ILE A 245 -0.43 -3.77 12.27
C ILE A 245 0.03 -3.98 13.72
N ASN A 246 0.32 -2.88 14.42
CA ASN A 246 0.59 -2.91 15.85
C ASN A 246 -0.52 -3.65 16.62
N VAL A 247 -0.13 -4.43 17.65
CA VAL A 247 -1.05 -5.21 18.49
C VAL A 247 -2.10 -4.34 19.18
N GLY A 248 -1.82 -3.04 19.34
CA GLY A 248 -2.64 -2.11 20.10
C GLY A 248 -2.46 -2.30 21.61
N SER A 249 -3.30 -1.64 22.40
CA SER A 249 -3.25 -1.68 23.88
C SER A 249 -4.07 -2.80 24.51
N ARG A 250 -4.88 -3.52 23.71
CA ARG A 250 -5.78 -4.57 24.18
C ARG A 250 -5.11 -5.94 24.00
N THR A 251 -5.29 -6.87 24.92
CA THR A 251 -4.90 -8.27 24.71
C THR A 251 -6.08 -9.07 24.15
N PRO A 252 -5.86 -9.97 23.17
CA PRO A 252 -6.92 -10.86 22.70
C PRO A 252 -7.48 -11.69 23.86
N ARG A 253 -8.81 -11.70 24.01
CA ARG A 253 -9.51 -12.61 24.92
C ARG A 253 -9.84 -13.91 24.18
N GLY A 254 -9.87 -15.03 24.89
CA GLY A 254 -10.32 -16.31 24.33
C GLY A 254 -11.81 -16.32 24.02
N CYS A 255 -12.27 -17.32 23.26
CA CYS A 255 -13.69 -17.49 22.99
C CYS A 255 -14.39 -18.04 24.23
N VAL A 256 -15.17 -17.21 24.91
CA VAL A 256 -16.01 -17.61 26.07
C VAL A 256 -17.45 -17.82 25.63
#